data_AF-A0A2K9J6R1-F1
#
_entry.id   AF-A0A2K9J6R1-F1
#
_cell.length_a   1.000
_cell.length_b   1.000
_cell.length_c   1.000
_cell.angle_alpha   90.00
_cell.angle_beta   90.00
_cell.angle_gamma   90.00
#
_symmetry.space_group_name_H-M   'P 1'
#
loop_
_entity.id
_entity.type
_entity.pdbx_description
1 polymer ?
#
loop_
_entity_poly.entity_id
_entity_poly.type
_entity_poly.pdbx_seq_one_letter_code
_entity_poly.pdbx_strand_id
1 'polypeptide(L)' 'MAKLTIESKEFQQVLANLRFDKMFLSPELQKKVVSLVNNDKRITQETIKRIIANG' A
#
# COMPACT_ATOMS: atom_id res chain seq x y z
N MET A 1 17.66 6.15 -2.16
CA MET A 1 16.42 5.34 -2.17
C MET A 1 15.26 6.31 -1.98
N ALA A 2 14.38 6.44 -2.96
CA ALA A 2 13.24 7.35 -2.85
C ALA A 2 12.27 6.80 -1.78
N LYS A 3 11.98 7.60 -0.74
CA LYS A 3 10.95 7.23 0.23
C LYS A 3 9.61 7.25 -0.47
N LEU A 4 8.91 6.13 -0.51
CA LEU A 4 7.52 6.08 -0.92
C LEU A 4 6.71 6.94 0.05
N THR A 5 5.84 7.81 -0.46
CA THR A 5 4.91 8.59 0.36
C THR A 5 3.49 8.26 -0.05
N ILE A 6 2.51 8.51 0.82
CA ILE A 6 1.09 8.34 0.46
C ILE A 6 0.69 9.21 -0.75
N GLU A 7 1.40 10.30 -0.99
CA GLU A 7 1.21 11.22 -2.12
C GLU A 7 2.01 10.81 -3.37
N SER A 8 2.87 9.79 -3.26
CA SER A 8 3.66 9.33 -4.40
C SER A 8 2.76 8.75 -5.48
N LYS A 9 3.08 9.06 -6.74
CA LYS A 9 2.32 8.59 -7.90
C LYS A 9 2.23 7.07 -7.95
N GLU A 10 3.30 6.38 -7.56
CA GLU A 10 3.37 4.92 -7.48
C GLU A 10 2.38 4.36 -6.44
N PHE A 11 2.33 4.95 -5.24
CA PHE A 11 1.39 4.53 -4.21
C PHE A 11 -0.06 4.82 -4.60
N GLN A 12 -0.31 5.97 -5.24
CA GLN A 12 -1.64 6.33 -5.76
C GLN A 12 -2.10 5.37 -6.87
N GLN A 13 -1.20 4.89 -7.73
CA GLN A 13 -1.53 3.86 -8.73
C GLN A 13 -1.91 2.53 -8.06
N VAL A 14 -1.18 2.12 -7.03
CA VAL A 14 -1.51 0.92 -6.24
C VAL A 14 -2.89 1.07 -5.58
N LEU A 15 -3.18 2.23 -4.98
CA LEU A 15 -4.49 2.53 -4.42
C LEU A 15 -5.60 2.50 -5.47
N ALA A 16 -5.36 3.07 -6.65
CA ALA A 16 -6.33 3.06 -7.74
C ALA A 16 -6.65 1.62 -8.17
N ASN A 17 -5.62 0.77 -8.34
CA ASN A 17 -5.81 -0.64 -8.68
C ASN A 17 -6.58 -1.40 -7.60
N LEU A 18 -6.30 -1.15 -6.31
CA LEU A 18 -7.04 -1.76 -5.21
C LEU A 18 -8.51 -1.31 -5.20
N ARG A 19 -8.79 -0.05 -5.51
CA ARG A 19 -10.17 0.46 -5.64
C ARG A 19 -10.93 -0.21 -6.78
N PHE A 20 -10.27 -0.54 -7.90
CA PHE A 20 -10.86 -1.34 -8.97
C PHE A 20 -11.28 -2.73 -8.48
N ASP A 21 -10.49 -3.35 -7.59
CA ASP A 21 -10.79 -4.61 -6.91
C ASP A 21 -11.79 -4.48 -5.73
N LYS A 22 -12.46 -3.32 -5.56
CA LYS A 22 -13.32 -2.98 -4.41
C LYS A 22 -12.62 -3.08 -3.04
N MET A 23 -11.29 -3.04 -3.03
CA MET A 23 -10.49 -3.02 -1.81
C MET A 23 -10.20 -1.57 -1.41
N PHE A 24 -10.68 -1.16 -0.25
CA PHE A 24 -10.44 0.16 0.31
C PHE A 24 -9.42 0.04 1.45
N LEU A 25 -8.26 0.67 1.28
CA LEU A 25 -7.29 0.83 2.37
C LEU A 25 -7.68 2.04 3.21
N SER A 26 -8.01 1.82 4.49
CA SER A 26 -8.19 2.90 5.46
C SER A 26 -6.91 3.75 5.58
N PRO A 27 -7.00 5.03 5.98
CA PRO A 27 -5.84 5.92 6.10
C PRO A 27 -4.72 5.35 6.97
N GLU A 28 -5.06 4.61 8.04
CA GLU A 28 -4.09 3.93 8.91
C GLU A 28 -3.37 2.78 8.19
N LEU A 29 -4.11 1.99 7.43
CA LEU A 29 -3.58 0.91 6.59
C LEU A 29 -2.66 1.48 5.49
N GLN A 30 -3.02 2.61 4.89
CA GLN A 30 -2.18 3.28 3.89
C GLN A 30 -0.82 3.69 4.47
N LYS A 31 -0.81 4.32 5.66
CA LYS A 31 0.42 4.69 6.37
C LYS A 31 1.27 3.45 6.72
N LYS A 32 0.63 2.35 7.12
CA LYS A 32 1.30 1.09 7.44
C LYS A 32 1.96 0.47 6.21
N VAL A 33 1.28 0.48 5.06
CA VAL A 33 1.84 0.00 3.78
C VAL A 33 3.04 0.87 3.39
N VAL A 34 2.91 2.20 3.41
CA VAL A 34 4.04 3.11 3.10
C VAL A 34 5.23 2.90 4.03
N SER A 35 4.98 2.74 5.33
CA SER A 35 6.03 2.47 6.32
C SER A 35 6.74 1.14 6.04
N LEU A 36 6.00 0.10 5.65
CA LEU A 36 6.56 -1.20 5.28
C LEU A 36 7.38 -1.15 3.98
N VAL A 37 6.94 -0.43 2.94
CA VAL A 37 7.71 -0.24 1.70
C VAL A 37 9.03 0.47 1.98
N ASN A 38 8.98 1.54 2.77
CA ASN A 38 10.17 2.32 3.14
C ASN A 38 11.15 1.57 4.03
N ASN A 39 10.74 0.43 4.60
CA ASN A 39 11.58 -0.45 5.41
C ASN A 39 12.25 -1.57 4.58
N ASP A 40 12.33 -1.40 3.25
CA ASP A 40 12.89 -2.37 2.29
C ASP A 40 12.16 -3.72 2.23
N LYS A 41 10.97 -3.82 2.84
CA LYS A 41 10.09 -4.98 2.59
C LYS A 41 9.45 -4.79 1.23
N ARG A 42 9.94 -5.54 0.23
CA ARG A 42 9.30 -5.64 -1.09
C ARG A 42 7.80 -5.86 -0.92
N ILE A 43 7.01 -4.84 -1.23
CA ILE A 43 5.56 -4.94 -1.21
C ILE A 43 5.12 -5.42 -2.58
N THR A 44 4.65 -6.66 -2.61
CA THR A 44 3.90 -7.19 -3.75
C THR A 44 2.41 -6.96 -3.51
N GLN A 45 1.59 -7.07 -4.57
CA GLN A 45 0.12 -7.09 -4.40
C GLN A 45 -0.32 -8.14 -3.38
N GLU A 46 0.41 -9.26 -3.27
CA GLU A 46 0.13 -10.30 -2.28
C GLU A 46 0.39 -9.82 -0.85
N THR A 47 1.47 -9.06 -0.62
CA THR A 47 1.75 -8.44 0.68
C THR A 47 0.61 -7.50 1.09
N ILE A 48 0.07 -6.70 0.15
CA ILE A 48 -1.05 -5.80 0.43
C ILE A 48 -2.32 -6.58 0.73
N LYS A 49 -2.64 -7.62 -0.05
CA LYS A 49 -3.79 -8.49 0.20
C LYS A 49 -3.70 -9.15 1.58
N ARG A 50 -2.53 -9.63 2.00
CA ARG A 50 -2.34 -10.17 3.36
C ARG A 50 -2.56 -9.12 4.44
N ILE A 51 -2.09 -7.90 4.26
CA ILE A 51 -2.28 -6.82 5.24
C ILE A 51 -3.77 -6.45 5.36
N ILE A 52 -4.51 -6.44 4.24
CA ILE A 52 -5.97 -6.21 4.24
C ILE A 52 -6.70 -7.39 4.88
N ALA A 53 -6.29 -8.64 4.60
CA ALA A 53 -6.95 -9.84 5.12
C ALA A 53 -6.67 -10.11 6.61
N ASN A 54 -5.58 -9.56 7.16
CA ASN A 54 -5.20 -9.70 8.57
C ASN A 54 -5.35 -8.38 9.36
N GLY A 55 -6.07 -7.41 8.79
CA GLY A 55 -6.31 -6.09 9.36
C GLY A 55 -7.75 -5.91 9.79
#